data_AF-A0A5C6ETG1-F1
#
_entry.id   AF-A0A5C6ETG1-F1
#
_cell.length_a   1.000
_cell.length_b   1.000
_cell.length_c   1.000
_cell.angle_alpha   90.00
_cell.angle_beta   90.00
_cell.angle_gamma   90.00
#
_symmetry.space_group_name_H-M   'P 1'
#
loop_
_entity.id
_entity.type
_entity.pdbx_description
1 polymer ?
#
loop_
_entity_poly.entity_id
_entity_poly.type
_entity_poly.pdbx_seq_one_letter_code
_entity_poly.pdbx_strand_id
1 'polypeptide(L)'
;MTALWAATVDVLVPAYPNPCCDGGANMWSALISTASDPNCNFQLHVIFNPASGPGTSRDGNHVDASGAGPLRDLRGAGGITYGYVATGFGDRSIAVVKA
;
A
#
# COMPACT_ATOMS: atom_id res chain seq x y z
N MET A 1 -19.69 8.16 35.49
CA MET A 1 -19.56 8.10 34.02
C MET A 1 -18.13 7.79 33.69
N THR A 2 -17.84 6.56 33.25
CA THR A 2 -16.53 6.18 32.74
C THR A 2 -16.45 6.63 31.29
N ALA A 3 -15.53 7.53 30.97
CA ALA A 3 -15.21 7.85 29.58
C ALA A 3 -14.60 6.58 28.94
N LEU A 4 -15.32 5.97 28.00
CA LEU A 4 -14.73 5.04 27.06
C LEU A 4 -13.77 5.86 26.19
N TRP A 5 -12.48 5.66 26.35
CA TRP A 5 -11.48 6.20 25.45
C TRP A 5 -11.65 5.48 24.10
N ALA A 6 -12.44 6.07 23.21
CA ALA A 6 -12.45 5.64 21.82
C ALA A 6 -11.10 6.05 21.22
N ALA A 7 -10.19 5.09 21.08
CA ALA A 7 -9.00 5.28 20.27
C ALA A 7 -9.40 5.14 18.80
N THR A 8 -8.98 6.07 17.96
CA THR A 8 -9.12 5.96 16.51
C THR A 8 -8.38 4.70 16.05
N VAL A 9 -9.04 3.87 15.26
CA VAL A 9 -8.45 2.67 14.64
C VAL A 9 -8.25 2.96 13.17
N ASP A 10 -7.03 2.75 12.69
CA ASP A 10 -6.68 2.83 11.28
C ASP A 10 -6.65 1.44 10.64
N VAL A 11 -6.77 1.39 9.31
CA VAL A 11 -6.83 0.14 8.55
C VAL A 11 -5.54 -0.05 7.76
N LEU A 12 -4.87 -1.18 7.96
CA LEU A 12 -3.67 -1.58 7.23
C LEU A 12 -3.98 -2.77 6.31
N VAL A 13 -3.75 -2.60 5.00
CA VAL A 13 -4.03 -3.62 3.97
C VAL A 13 -2.75 -4.11 3.29
N PRO A 14 -2.43 -5.41 3.35
CA PRO A 14 -1.41 -6.03 2.50
C PRO A 14 -1.94 -6.22 1.07
N ALA A 15 -1.80 -5.19 0.23
CA ALA A 15 -2.25 -5.17 -1.16
C ALA A 15 -1.24 -5.86 -2.10
N TYR A 16 -1.11 -7.17 -1.95
CA TYR A 16 -0.18 -7.99 -2.74
C TYR A 16 -0.68 -8.49 -4.09
N PRO A 17 -2.00 -8.54 -4.37
CA PRO A 17 -2.48 -8.76 -5.74
C PRO A 17 -1.95 -7.72 -6.72
N ASN A 18 -1.44 -8.18 -7.86
CA ASN A 18 -0.89 -7.33 -8.92
C ASN A 18 -2.01 -6.46 -9.53
N PRO A 19 -1.84 -5.13 -9.63
CA PRO A 19 -2.85 -4.24 -10.21
C PRO A 19 -3.39 -4.62 -11.59
N CYS A 20 -2.65 -5.36 -12.41
CA CYS A 20 -3.07 -5.66 -13.78
C CYS A 20 -3.91 -6.94 -13.93
N CYS A 21 -3.89 -7.86 -12.97
CA CYS A 21 -4.45 -9.20 -13.14
C CYS A 21 -5.04 -9.80 -11.85
N ASP A 22 -5.70 -10.95 -12.00
CA ASP A 22 -6.15 -11.82 -10.90
C ASP A 22 -6.90 -11.09 -9.77
N GLY A 23 -7.84 -10.22 -10.14
CA GLY A 23 -8.66 -9.45 -9.20
C GLY A 23 -7.95 -8.25 -8.55
N GLY A 24 -6.65 -8.06 -8.80
CA GLY A 24 -5.91 -6.92 -8.29
C GLY A 24 -6.47 -5.59 -8.78
N ALA A 25 -6.87 -5.48 -10.05
CA ALA A 25 -7.51 -4.26 -10.58
C ALA A 25 -8.72 -3.83 -9.73
N ASN A 26 -9.58 -4.79 -9.36
CA ASN A 26 -10.76 -4.52 -8.52
C ASN A 26 -10.36 -4.15 -7.09
N MET A 27 -9.39 -4.83 -6.50
CA MET A 27 -8.88 -4.52 -5.17
C MET A 27 -8.30 -3.09 -5.11
N TRP A 28 -7.43 -2.73 -6.05
CA TRP A 28 -6.80 -1.41 -6.09
C TRP A 28 -7.82 -0.30 -6.32
N SER A 29 -8.80 -0.52 -7.19
CA SER A 29 -9.95 0.40 -7.36
C SER A 29 -10.74 0.57 -6.06
N ALA A 30 -11.03 -0.52 -5.33
CA ALA A 30 -11.73 -0.47 -4.05
C ALA A 30 -10.93 0.28 -2.97
N LEU A 31 -9.62 0.11 -2.92
CA LEU A 31 -8.74 0.85 -2.00
C LEU A 31 -8.75 2.35 -2.28
N ILE A 32 -8.66 2.74 -3.56
CA ILE A 32 -8.72 4.15 -3.98
C ILE A 32 -10.08 4.75 -3.62
N SER A 33 -11.17 4.04 -3.93
CA SER A 33 -12.54 4.45 -3.59
C SER A 33 -12.70 4.67 -2.08
N THR A 34 -12.23 3.72 -1.27
CA THR A 34 -12.27 3.79 0.20
C THR A 34 -11.49 4.98 0.73
N ALA A 35 -10.28 5.23 0.21
CA ALA A 35 -9.48 6.39 0.61
C ALA A 35 -10.17 7.72 0.26
N SER A 36 -10.87 7.77 -0.88
CA SER A 36 -11.56 8.98 -1.35
C SER A 36 -12.93 9.22 -0.71
N ASP A 37 -13.47 8.28 0.08
CA ASP A 37 -14.79 8.43 0.67
C ASP A 37 -14.75 9.51 1.77
N PRO A 38 -15.51 10.63 1.62
CA PRO A 38 -15.53 11.69 2.61
C PRO A 38 -16.11 11.28 3.97
N ASN A 39 -16.77 10.11 4.04
CA ASN A 39 -17.30 9.55 5.28
C ASN A 39 -16.34 8.55 5.93
N CYS A 40 -15.20 8.26 5.30
CA CYS A 40 -14.18 7.40 5.88
C CYS A 40 -13.60 8.07 7.13
N ASN A 41 -13.71 7.40 8.28
CA ASN A 41 -13.30 7.91 9.58
C ASN A 41 -12.02 7.25 10.11
N PHE A 42 -11.29 6.56 9.24
CA PHE A 42 -10.01 5.92 9.53
C PHE A 42 -8.99 6.28 8.46
N GLN A 43 -7.70 6.26 8.81
CA GLN A 43 -6.65 6.38 7.83
C GLN A 43 -6.44 5.02 7.13
N LEU A 44 -6.53 5.01 5.80
CA LEU A 44 -6.19 3.82 5.03
C LEU A 44 -4.68 3.77 4.78
N HIS A 45 -4.07 2.69 5.23
CA HIS A 45 -2.67 2.34 5.03
C HIS A 45 -2.58 1.10 4.13
N VAL A 46 -1.68 1.13 3.14
CA VAL A 46 -1.53 0.06 2.15
C VAL A 46 -0.07 -0.35 2.00
N ILE A 47 0.20 -1.64 2.16
CA ILE A 47 1.52 -2.23 1.88
C ILE A 47 1.47 -2.85 0.48
N PHE A 48 2.37 -2.44 -0.41
CA PHE A 48 2.51 -3.04 -1.73
C PHE A 48 3.78 -3.88 -1.81
N ASN A 49 3.72 -4.96 -2.60
CA ASN A 49 4.79 -5.95 -2.70
C ASN A 49 4.91 -6.51 -4.12
N PRO A 50 5.58 -5.80 -5.05
CA PRO A 50 5.67 -6.22 -6.45
C PRO A 50 6.35 -7.59 -6.64
N ALA A 51 7.40 -7.87 -5.87
CA ALA A 51 8.22 -9.07 -6.06
C ALA A 51 8.93 -9.56 -4.78
N SER A 52 8.20 -9.71 -3.66
CA SER A 52 8.80 -9.95 -2.32
C SER A 52 9.81 -8.86 -1.94
N GLY A 53 9.50 -7.63 -2.32
CA GLY A 53 10.40 -6.49 -2.38
C GLY A 53 10.02 -5.57 -3.53
N PRO A 54 10.80 -4.49 -3.77
CA PRO A 54 10.58 -3.57 -4.89
C PRO A 54 10.86 -4.21 -6.27
N GLY A 55 11.50 -5.38 -6.32
CA GLY A 55 12.00 -5.99 -7.56
C GLY A 55 13.34 -5.39 -8.00
N THR A 56 13.83 -5.80 -9.18
CA THR A 56 15.07 -5.27 -9.79
C THR A 56 14.83 -4.03 -10.64
N SER A 57 13.58 -3.71 -10.93
CA SER A 57 13.14 -2.53 -11.68
C SER A 57 11.76 -2.11 -11.21
N ARG A 58 11.40 -0.85 -11.44
CA ARG A 58 10.03 -0.34 -11.18
C ARG A 58 9.01 -1.19 -11.94
N ASP A 59 7.98 -1.66 -11.23
CA ASP A 59 6.84 -2.36 -11.82
C ASP A 59 5.83 -1.36 -12.40
N GLY A 60 5.67 -1.41 -13.73
CA GLY A 60 4.77 -0.55 -14.48
C GLY A 60 3.29 -0.70 -14.12
N ASN A 61 2.88 -1.83 -13.53
CA ASN A 61 1.49 -2.02 -13.10
C ASN A 61 1.15 -1.20 -11.85
N HIS A 62 2.16 -0.93 -11.01
CA HIS A 62 2.00 -0.15 -9.78
C HIS A 62 2.25 1.35 -10.02
N VAL A 63 3.31 1.66 -10.77
CA VAL A 63 3.64 3.01 -11.24
C VAL A 63 4.31 2.91 -12.61
N ASP A 64 3.73 3.53 -13.62
CA ASP A 64 4.28 3.55 -14.97
C ASP A 64 5.46 4.53 -15.13
N ALA A 65 5.97 4.64 -16.37
CA ALA A 65 7.07 5.52 -16.72
C ALA A 65 6.74 7.02 -16.57
N SER A 66 5.47 7.40 -16.67
CA SER A 66 4.99 8.78 -16.45
C SER A 66 4.78 9.10 -14.97
N GLY A 67 4.82 8.08 -14.10
CA GLY A 67 4.49 8.22 -12.69
C GLY A 67 3.00 8.01 -12.38
N ALA A 68 2.19 7.64 -13.37
CA ALA A 68 0.78 7.29 -13.19
C ALA A 68 0.63 5.84 -12.69
N GLY A 69 -0.56 5.50 -12.21
CA GLY A 69 -0.86 4.17 -11.69
C GLY A 69 -1.48 4.21 -10.30
N PRO A 70 -1.96 3.05 -9.80
CA PRO A 70 -2.79 2.96 -8.61
C PRO A 70 -2.09 3.47 -7.35
N LEU A 71 -0.75 3.38 -7.26
CA LEU A 71 -0.03 3.96 -6.12
C LEU A 71 -0.09 5.48 -6.10
N ARG A 72 -0.03 6.15 -7.26
CA ARG A 72 -0.20 7.61 -7.34
C ARG A 72 -1.63 8.00 -7.02
N ASP A 73 -2.59 7.28 -7.58
CA ASP A 73 -4.01 7.61 -7.44
C ASP A 73 -4.47 7.40 -5.98
N LEU A 74 -4.02 6.33 -5.33
CA LEU A 74 -4.29 6.07 -3.91
C LEU A 74 -3.73 7.16 -3.00
N ARG A 75 -2.48 7.62 -3.25
CA ARG A 75 -1.91 8.76 -2.50
C ARG A 75 -2.69 10.05 -2.75
N GLY A 76 -3.11 10.29 -3.99
CA GLY A 76 -3.95 11.43 -4.35
C GLY A 76 -5.33 11.40 -3.67
N ALA A 77 -5.85 10.19 -3.41
CA ALA A 77 -7.09 9.97 -2.67
C ALA A 77 -6.94 10.08 -1.15
N GLY A 78 -5.73 10.30 -0.62
CA GLY A 78 -5.48 10.43 0.82
C GLY A 78 -4.99 9.15 1.51
N GLY A 79 -4.76 8.05 0.78
CA GLY A 79 -4.17 6.83 1.33
C GLY A 79 -2.67 6.95 1.58
N ILE A 80 -2.16 6.17 2.55
CA ILE A 80 -0.73 6.09 2.89
C ILE A 80 -0.16 4.77 2.37
N THR A 81 0.95 4.83 1.63
CA THR A 81 1.57 3.65 0.99
C THR A 81 2.91 3.27 1.60
N TYR A 82 3.14 1.97 1.82
CA TYR A 82 4.40 1.39 2.30
C TYR A 82 4.93 0.35 1.31
N GLY A 83 6.23 0.43 0.97
CA GLY A 83 6.89 -0.61 0.19
C GLY A 83 7.36 -1.75 1.08
N TYR A 84 7.02 -2.99 0.72
CA TYR A 84 7.50 -4.16 1.44
C TYR A 84 9.00 -4.38 1.20
N VAL A 85 9.76 -4.64 2.27
CA VAL A 85 11.16 -5.07 2.22
C VAL A 85 11.38 -6.19 3.24
N ALA A 86 11.71 -7.39 2.76
CA ALA A 86 12.02 -8.52 3.65
C ALA A 86 13.36 -8.30 4.37
N THR A 87 13.46 -8.67 5.65
CA THR A 87 14.70 -8.59 6.44
C THR A 87 15.32 -9.96 6.71
N GLY A 88 14.59 -11.05 6.47
CA GLY A 88 15.04 -12.40 6.79
C GLY A 88 15.38 -12.57 8.27
N PHE A 89 14.52 -12.09 9.17
CA PHE A 89 14.75 -12.11 10.62
C PHE A 89 16.01 -11.37 11.10
N GLY A 90 16.59 -10.52 10.25
CA GLY A 90 17.84 -9.79 10.54
C GLY A 90 19.06 -10.36 9.81
N ASP A 91 18.92 -11.46 9.08
CA ASP A 91 20.03 -12.11 8.38
C ASP A 91 20.37 -11.48 7.03
N ARG A 92 19.43 -10.72 6.42
CA ARG A 92 19.72 -9.99 5.18
C ARG A 92 20.64 -8.80 5.48
N SER A 93 21.67 -8.62 4.66
CA SER A 93 22.62 -7.52 4.84
C SER A 93 21.91 -6.17 4.81
N ILE A 94 22.28 -5.27 5.73
CA ILE A 94 21.69 -3.93 5.82
C ILE A 94 21.88 -3.12 4.53
N ALA A 95 22.97 -3.38 3.80
CA ALA A 95 23.21 -2.76 2.49
C ALA A 95 22.15 -3.17 1.47
N VAL A 96 21.75 -4.44 1.44
CA VAL A 96 20.69 -4.95 0.55
C VAL A 96 19.31 -4.46 0.98
N VAL A 97 19.05 -4.32 2.29
CA VAL A 97 17.77 -3.80 2.80
C VAL A 97 17.59 -2.31 2.48
N LYS A 98 18.68 -1.53 2.41
CA LYS A 98 18.68 -0.09 2.10
C LYS A 98 18.77 0.24 0.61
N ALA A 99 19.02 -0.76 -0.24
CA ALA A 99 19.24 -0.59 -1.67
C ALA A 99 17.96 -0.22 -2.44
#